data_AF-A0A4Q2SQG9-F1
#
_entry.id   AF-A0A4Q2SQG9-F1
#
_cell.length_a   1.000
_cell.length_b   1.000
_cell.length_c   1.000
_cell.angle_alpha   90.00
_cell.angle_beta   90.00
_cell.angle_gamma   90.00
#
_symmetry.space_group_name_H-M   'P 1'
#
loop_
_entity.id
_entity.type
_entity.pdbx_description
1 polymer ?
#
loop_
_entity_poly.entity_id
_entity_poly.type
_entity_poly.pdbx_seq_one_letter_code
_entity_poly.pdbx_strand_id
1 'polypeptide(L)'
;MPLSSELTLASSPRAAADARRWVSDVCHRLERPDLVECAELGVSELVANAVLHASAPFRVRVRGTASHPRIEVIDGSTSPPVPPAPLVGDNLDLLLTFGRGLAMVAQCAVAWGATIEADSKIVWFEPAAQMSDEGGAEWVIDSHDQPGPEPINDDAVEVRLLALEVPLYSSLARQYHELRRELRLLSLSHQSDYPLAGDLTSMFANFERQFPATFGDQVRAAETGGLRRVDLTFSMMPEASPIFVTMTEMFDVADAFCRAERLLSLARTPAQRSLQNWLLGELVHQLGGATAQPWSGPSGASASSASQVG
;
A
#
# COMPACT_ATOMS: atom_id res chain seq x y z
N MET A 1 8.14 -0.63 19.38
CA MET A 1 8.39 -1.90 18.66
C MET A 1 7.22 -2.12 17.68
N PRO A 2 7.49 -2.28 16.38
CA PRO A 2 6.45 -2.60 15.40
C PRO A 2 5.88 -4.00 15.68
N LEU A 3 4.54 -4.11 15.69
CA LEU A 3 3.85 -5.38 15.88
C LEU A 3 3.58 -6.01 14.51
N SER A 4 3.84 -7.32 14.39
CA SER A 4 3.30 -8.12 13.29
C SER A 4 2.86 -9.48 13.83
N SER A 5 1.57 -9.74 13.78
CA SER A 5 0.98 -11.05 14.11
C SER A 5 -0.06 -11.40 13.06
N GLU A 6 -0.10 -12.66 12.63
CA GLU A 6 -0.99 -13.11 11.56
C GLU A 6 -1.66 -14.44 11.91
N LEU A 7 -2.87 -14.63 11.40
CA LEU A 7 -3.67 -15.84 11.48
C LEU A 7 -4.24 -16.16 10.08
N THR A 8 -4.01 -17.37 9.59
CA THR A 8 -4.69 -17.88 8.39
C THR A 8 -6.01 -18.53 8.78
N LEU A 9 -7.09 -18.18 8.08
CA LEU A 9 -8.43 -18.68 8.33
C LEU A 9 -8.86 -19.70 7.25
N ALA A 10 -9.54 -20.76 7.68
CA ALA A 10 -10.25 -21.64 6.77
C ALA A 10 -11.55 -20.99 6.30
N SER A 11 -11.97 -21.27 5.06
CA SER A 11 -13.30 -20.87 4.56
C SER A 11 -14.38 -21.70 5.26
N SER A 12 -14.78 -21.27 6.45
CA SER A 12 -15.73 -21.97 7.29
C SER A 12 -16.55 -20.99 8.14
N PRO A 13 -17.76 -21.38 8.59
CA PRO A 13 -18.57 -20.57 9.49
C PRO A 13 -17.88 -20.24 10.84
N ARG A 14 -16.78 -20.94 11.19
CA ARG A 14 -16.00 -20.68 12.42
C ARG A 14 -14.96 -19.59 12.25
N ALA A 15 -14.67 -19.15 11.02
CA ALA A 15 -13.60 -18.19 10.74
C ALA A 15 -13.71 -16.90 11.57
N ALA A 16 -14.90 -16.32 11.70
CA ALA A 16 -15.12 -15.13 12.51
C ALA A 16 -14.88 -15.38 14.02
N ALA A 17 -15.32 -16.54 14.53
CA ALA A 17 -15.09 -16.91 15.93
C ALA A 17 -13.61 -17.18 16.25
N ASP A 18 -12.88 -17.73 15.28
CA ASP A 18 -11.43 -17.94 15.39
C ASP A 18 -10.68 -16.60 15.37
N ALA A 19 -11.08 -15.70 14.47
CA ALA A 19 -10.52 -14.35 14.38
C ALA A 19 -10.77 -13.51 15.65
N ARG A 20 -11.97 -13.59 16.24
CA ARG A 20 -12.29 -12.91 17.52
C ARG A 20 -11.37 -13.35 18.65
N ARG A 21 -11.27 -14.66 18.88
CA ARG A 21 -10.43 -15.19 19.96
C ARG A 21 -8.98 -14.76 19.78
N TRP A 22 -8.50 -14.86 18.55
CA TRP A 22 -7.14 -14.46 18.22
C TRP A 22 -6.89 -12.96 18.42
N VAL A 23 -7.79 -12.08 17.99
CA VAL A 23 -7.59 -10.63 18.14
C VAL A 23 -7.69 -10.18 19.60
N SER A 24 -8.56 -10.82 20.39
CA SER A 24 -8.65 -10.65 21.84
C SER A 24 -7.31 -10.94 22.52
N ASP A 25 -6.71 -12.08 22.20
CA ASP A 25 -5.38 -12.46 22.70
C ASP A 25 -4.30 -11.46 22.25
N VAL A 26 -4.39 -10.92 21.03
CA VAL A 26 -3.46 -9.88 20.54
C VAL A 26 -3.62 -8.60 21.36
N CYS A 27 -4.83 -8.09 21.58
CA CYS A 27 -5.10 -6.90 22.37
C CYS A 27 -4.59 -7.02 23.82
N HIS A 28 -4.75 -8.20 24.44
CA HIS A 28 -4.19 -8.45 25.76
C HIS A 28 -2.65 -8.46 25.77
N ARG A 29 -2.00 -9.06 24.77
CA ARG A 29 -0.53 -9.00 24.62
C ARG A 29 -0.01 -7.59 24.35
N LEU A 30 -0.84 -6.73 23.77
CA LEU A 30 -0.56 -5.32 23.53
C LEU A 30 -0.78 -4.44 24.77
N GLU A 31 -1.24 -5.01 25.88
CA GLU A 31 -1.63 -4.26 27.08
C GLU A 31 -2.75 -3.23 26.80
N ARG A 32 -3.62 -3.53 25.82
CA ARG A 32 -4.76 -2.69 25.41
C ARG A 32 -6.10 -3.44 25.53
N PRO A 33 -6.49 -3.85 26.75
CA PRO A 33 -7.77 -4.51 26.98
C PRO A 33 -8.98 -3.62 26.63
N ASP A 34 -8.78 -2.30 26.63
CA ASP A 34 -9.78 -1.30 26.21
C ASP A 34 -10.19 -1.43 24.74
N LEU A 35 -9.36 -2.03 23.88
CA LEU A 35 -9.66 -2.19 22.45
C LEU A 35 -10.42 -3.49 22.10
N VAL A 36 -10.52 -4.43 23.05
CA VAL A 36 -10.96 -5.81 22.76
C VAL A 36 -12.36 -5.86 22.15
N GLU A 37 -13.31 -5.10 22.71
CA GLU A 37 -14.71 -5.12 22.25
C GLU A 37 -14.85 -4.66 20.80
N CYS A 38 -14.28 -3.50 20.48
CA CYS A 38 -14.31 -2.95 19.13
C CYS A 38 -13.48 -3.78 18.14
N ALA A 39 -12.34 -4.34 18.58
CA ALA A 39 -11.51 -5.23 17.78
C ALA A 39 -12.24 -6.53 17.41
N GLU A 40 -12.90 -7.18 18.37
CA GLU A 40 -13.66 -8.40 18.15
C GLU A 40 -14.86 -8.17 17.22
N LEU A 41 -15.56 -7.05 17.38
CA LEU A 41 -16.71 -6.74 16.54
C LEU A 41 -16.28 -6.42 15.10
N GLY A 42 -15.33 -5.49 14.94
CA GLY A 42 -14.85 -5.10 13.62
C GLY A 42 -14.23 -6.27 12.85
N VAL A 43 -13.44 -7.14 13.51
CA VAL A 43 -12.83 -8.30 12.83
C VAL A 43 -13.89 -9.34 12.45
N SER A 44 -14.95 -9.50 13.25
CA SER A 44 -16.05 -10.43 12.94
C SER A 44 -16.75 -10.04 11.66
N GLU A 45 -17.09 -8.76 11.52
CA GLU A 45 -17.79 -8.24 10.36
C GLU A 45 -16.91 -8.32 9.10
N LEU A 46 -15.63 -7.95 9.20
CA LEU A 46 -14.70 -8.05 8.06
C LEU A 46 -14.46 -9.49 7.62
N VAL A 47 -14.28 -10.43 8.56
CA VAL A 47 -14.08 -11.85 8.23
C VAL A 47 -15.37 -12.48 7.68
N ALA A 48 -16.53 -12.14 8.23
CA ALA A 48 -17.81 -12.60 7.69
C ALA A 48 -18.00 -12.11 6.25
N ASN A 49 -17.72 -10.84 5.98
CA ASN A 49 -17.76 -10.28 4.63
C ASN A 49 -16.79 -11.00 3.67
N ALA A 50 -15.55 -11.26 4.10
CA ALA A 50 -14.56 -11.96 3.29
C ALA A 50 -15.00 -13.40 2.96
N VAL A 51 -15.48 -14.15 3.96
CA VAL A 51 -15.92 -15.56 3.76
C VAL A 51 -17.16 -15.67 2.87
N LEU A 52 -18.09 -14.72 2.98
CA LEU A 52 -19.33 -14.73 2.19
C LEU A 52 -19.13 -14.25 0.75
N HIS A 53 -18.19 -13.33 0.51
CA HIS A 53 -18.15 -12.55 -0.73
C HIS A 53 -16.82 -12.57 -1.47
N ALA A 54 -15.76 -13.13 -0.90
CA ALA A 54 -14.44 -13.15 -1.51
C ALA A 54 -13.87 -14.56 -1.67
N SER A 55 -12.69 -14.63 -2.30
CA SER A 55 -11.98 -15.87 -2.57
C SER A 55 -10.90 -16.12 -1.52
N ALA A 56 -10.72 -17.39 -1.15
CA ALA A 56 -9.58 -17.82 -0.35
C ALA A 56 -8.25 -17.56 -1.09
N PRO A 57 -7.11 -17.37 -0.39
CA PRO A 57 -6.91 -17.54 1.06
C PRO A 57 -7.39 -16.34 1.89
N PHE A 58 -7.92 -16.62 3.09
CA PHE A 58 -8.29 -15.60 4.07
C PHE A 58 -7.23 -15.49 5.15
N ARG A 59 -6.72 -14.29 5.40
CA ARG A 59 -5.76 -14.02 6.48
C ARG A 59 -6.22 -12.83 7.30
N VAL A 60 -6.02 -12.90 8.62
CA VAL A 60 -6.19 -11.77 9.53
C VAL A 60 -4.82 -11.41 10.07
N ARG A 61 -4.49 -10.13 10.09
CA ARG A 61 -3.20 -9.64 10.54
C ARG A 61 -3.37 -8.43 11.45
N VAL A 62 -2.55 -8.34 12.50
CA VAL A 62 -2.38 -7.11 13.28
C VAL A 62 -1.02 -6.51 12.94
N ARG A 63 -1.03 -5.26 12.50
CA ARG A 63 0.14 -4.40 12.27
C ARG A 63 0.08 -3.16 13.14
N GLY A 64 1.14 -2.34 13.14
CA GLY A 64 1.13 -1.04 13.82
C GLY A 64 1.98 -1.00 15.09
N THR A 65 1.56 -0.16 16.03
CA THR A 65 2.17 -0.06 17.37
C THR A 65 1.19 -0.56 18.44
N ALA A 66 1.64 -0.68 19.69
CA ALA A 66 0.73 -0.94 20.80
C ALA A 66 -0.28 0.21 21.03
N SER A 67 0.09 1.44 20.70
CA SER A 67 -0.79 2.60 20.80
C SER A 67 -1.83 2.65 19.68
N HIS A 68 -1.42 2.25 18.47
CA HIS A 68 -2.24 2.27 17.26
C HIS A 68 -2.14 0.92 16.53
N PRO A 69 -2.76 -0.14 17.08
CA PRO A 69 -2.82 -1.42 16.40
C PRO A 69 -3.83 -1.33 15.26
N ARG A 70 -3.54 -2.02 14.16
CA ARG A 70 -4.41 -2.10 13.00
C ARG A 70 -4.72 -3.53 12.70
N ILE A 71 -6.00 -3.84 12.55
CA ILE A 71 -6.49 -5.18 12.19
C ILE A 71 -6.79 -5.16 10.69
N GLU A 72 -6.26 -6.14 9.97
CA GLU A 72 -6.35 -6.28 8.52
C GLU A 72 -6.93 -7.65 8.18
N VAL A 73 -7.89 -7.69 7.27
CA VAL A 73 -8.46 -8.91 6.69
C VAL A 73 -8.10 -8.93 5.21
N ILE A 74 -7.35 -9.94 4.82
CA ILE A 74 -6.81 -10.13 3.47
C ILE A 74 -7.60 -11.26 2.81
N ASP A 75 -8.10 -11.03 1.60
CA ASP A 75 -8.73 -12.03 0.75
C ASP A 75 -8.19 -11.98 -0.69
N GLY A 76 -8.47 -13.01 -1.50
CA GLY A 76 -8.00 -13.13 -2.89
C GLY A 76 -8.93 -12.48 -3.92
N SER A 77 -9.83 -11.57 -3.52
CA SER A 77 -10.66 -10.81 -4.46
C SER A 77 -10.00 -9.47 -4.80
N THR A 78 -10.35 -8.90 -5.97
CA THR A 78 -9.90 -7.56 -6.40
C THR A 78 -11.04 -6.55 -6.47
N SER A 79 -12.27 -6.95 -6.11
CA SER A 79 -13.44 -6.06 -6.12
C SER A 79 -13.43 -5.11 -4.92
N PRO A 80 -13.59 -3.79 -5.12
CA PRO A 80 -13.67 -2.83 -4.01
C PRO A 80 -14.85 -3.14 -3.08
N PRO A 81 -14.72 -2.97 -1.75
CA PRO A 81 -15.87 -2.97 -0.86
C PRO A 81 -16.77 -1.77 -1.21
N VAL A 82 -18.09 -1.99 -1.28
CA VAL A 82 -19.05 -0.91 -1.51
C VAL A 82 -19.24 -0.15 -0.18
N PRO A 83 -18.94 1.16 -0.09
CA PRO A 83 -19.14 1.93 1.13
C PRO A 83 -20.62 2.01 1.52
N PRO A 84 -20.94 2.31 2.79
CA PRO A 84 -22.28 2.70 3.18
C PRO A 84 -22.66 3.99 2.43
N ALA A 85 -23.47 3.87 1.37
CA ALA A 85 -24.04 5.02 0.68
C ALA A 85 -25.16 5.65 1.54
N PRO A 86 -25.34 6.98 1.49
CA PRO A 86 -26.58 7.59 1.97
C PRO A 86 -27.75 6.99 1.19
N LEU A 87 -28.74 6.47 1.91
CA LEU A 87 -29.90 5.78 1.33
C LEU A 87 -30.65 6.69 0.34
N VAL A 88 -30.55 6.39 -0.95
CA VAL A 88 -31.50 6.87 -1.98
C VAL A 88 -31.81 5.70 -2.93
N GLY A 89 -32.96 5.06 -2.73
CA GLY A 89 -33.56 4.14 -3.72
C GLY A 89 -33.99 2.76 -3.19
N ASP A 90 -35.06 2.23 -3.80
CA ASP A 90 -35.90 1.08 -3.40
C ASP A 90 -35.28 -0.33 -3.50
N ASN A 91 -33.97 -0.50 -3.60
CA ASN A 91 -33.32 -1.83 -3.60
C ASN A 91 -32.80 -2.21 -2.20
N LEU A 92 -33.74 -2.31 -1.26
CA LEU A 92 -33.48 -2.41 0.17
C LEU A 92 -32.89 -3.79 0.57
N ASP A 93 -33.37 -4.91 0.03
CA ASP A 93 -33.07 -6.24 0.62
C ASP A 93 -31.65 -6.79 0.38
N LEU A 94 -30.97 -6.40 -0.72
CA LEU A 94 -29.60 -6.85 -1.01
C LEU A 94 -28.52 -5.89 -0.48
N LEU A 95 -28.86 -4.65 -0.14
CA LEU A 95 -27.90 -3.65 0.40
C LEU A 95 -27.97 -3.51 1.93
N LEU A 96 -29.10 -3.90 2.55
CA LEU A 96 -29.30 -3.86 4.00
C LEU A 96 -28.34 -4.76 4.80
N THR A 97 -27.85 -5.86 4.23
CA THR A 97 -26.93 -6.80 4.89
C THR A 97 -25.47 -6.34 4.78
N PHE A 98 -25.08 -5.82 3.60
CA PHE A 98 -23.70 -5.38 3.32
C PHE A 98 -23.35 -4.04 3.97
N GLY A 99 -24.32 -3.10 4.01
CA GLY A 99 -24.12 -1.78 4.60
C GLY A 99 -24.03 -1.78 6.13
N ARG A 100 -24.66 -2.76 6.80
CA ARG A 100 -24.63 -2.87 8.27
C ARG A 100 -23.29 -3.32 8.82
N GLY A 101 -22.67 -4.35 8.23
CA GLY A 101 -21.38 -4.86 8.71
C GLY A 101 -20.27 -3.82 8.61
N LEU A 102 -20.19 -3.09 7.49
CA LEU A 102 -19.22 -2.00 7.35
C LEU A 102 -19.56 -0.77 8.19
N ALA A 103 -20.85 -0.47 8.43
CA ALA A 103 -21.24 0.57 9.39
C ALA A 103 -20.81 0.21 10.82
N MET A 104 -20.91 -1.06 11.21
CA MET A 104 -20.42 -1.54 12.51
C MET A 104 -18.89 -1.43 12.61
N VAL A 105 -18.16 -1.76 11.54
CA VAL A 105 -16.71 -1.52 11.47
C VAL A 105 -16.40 -0.04 11.65
N ALA A 106 -17.13 0.86 10.98
CA ALA A 106 -16.95 2.30 11.11
C ALA A 106 -17.20 2.81 12.54
N GLN A 107 -18.20 2.26 13.24
CA GLN A 107 -18.49 2.61 14.65
C GLN A 107 -17.43 2.08 15.62
N CYS A 108 -16.79 0.95 15.30
CA CYS A 108 -15.76 0.32 16.13
C CYS A 108 -14.35 0.83 15.83
N ALA A 109 -14.20 1.80 14.93
CA ALA A 109 -12.90 2.20 14.43
C ALA A 109 -12.63 3.68 14.68
N VAL A 110 -11.34 4.01 14.88
CA VAL A 110 -10.83 5.37 14.74
C VAL A 110 -10.64 5.72 13.27
N ALA A 111 -10.18 4.73 12.49
CA ALA A 111 -10.02 4.82 11.04
C ALA A 111 -10.25 3.43 10.44
N TRP A 112 -10.85 3.36 9.25
CA TRP A 112 -11.03 2.11 8.53
C TRP A 112 -11.00 2.33 7.03
N GLY A 113 -10.71 1.26 6.29
CA GLY A 113 -10.49 1.39 4.87
C GLY A 113 -10.27 0.07 4.16
N ALA A 114 -9.96 0.17 2.88
CA ALA A 114 -9.55 -0.98 2.08
C ALA A 114 -8.39 -0.62 1.15
N THR A 115 -7.47 -1.57 0.99
CA THR A 115 -6.38 -1.54 0.01
C THR A 115 -6.64 -2.66 -0.99
N ILE A 116 -6.62 -2.37 -2.29
CA ILE A 116 -6.76 -3.37 -3.35
C ILE A 116 -5.39 -3.51 -4.03
N GLU A 117 -4.87 -4.73 -4.03
CA GLU A 117 -3.65 -5.13 -4.74
C GLU A 117 -4.04 -5.95 -5.99
N ALA A 118 -3.07 -6.23 -6.86
CA ALA A 118 -3.33 -6.90 -8.15
C ALA A 118 -3.97 -8.29 -8.02
N ASP A 119 -3.73 -8.99 -6.89
CA ASP A 119 -4.20 -10.34 -6.62
C ASP A 119 -4.90 -10.50 -5.25
N SER A 120 -5.01 -9.42 -4.47
CA SER A 120 -5.58 -9.47 -3.13
C SER A 120 -6.26 -8.18 -2.72
N LYS A 121 -7.18 -8.26 -1.77
CA LYS A 121 -7.83 -7.11 -1.15
C LYS A 121 -7.64 -7.20 0.34
N ILE A 122 -7.28 -6.06 0.93
CA ILE A 122 -7.02 -5.89 2.35
C ILE A 122 -8.03 -4.89 2.90
N VAL A 123 -9.05 -5.35 3.62
CA VAL A 123 -9.94 -4.47 4.37
C VAL A 123 -9.40 -4.34 5.78
N TRP A 124 -9.37 -3.14 6.34
CA TRP A 124 -8.68 -2.89 7.61
C TRP A 124 -9.39 -1.86 8.46
N PHE A 125 -9.12 -1.89 9.76
CA PHE A 125 -9.54 -0.85 10.70
C PHE A 125 -8.58 -0.74 11.89
N GLU A 126 -8.54 0.44 12.50
CA GLU A 126 -7.88 0.72 13.78
C GLU A 126 -8.98 0.73 14.86
N PRO A 127 -8.99 -0.23 15.80
CA PRO A 127 -10.06 -0.32 16.79
C PRO A 127 -10.08 0.91 17.70
N ALA A 128 -11.27 1.42 17.96
CA ALA A 128 -11.52 2.43 18.98
C ALA A 128 -11.60 1.80 20.37
N ALA A 129 -11.42 2.60 21.42
CA ALA A 129 -11.62 2.15 22.80
C ALA A 129 -13.12 2.00 23.16
N GLN A 130 -14.00 2.67 22.41
CA GLN A 130 -15.46 2.65 22.57
C GLN A 130 -16.11 2.80 21.21
N MET A 131 -17.30 2.22 21.04
CA MET A 131 -18.10 2.40 19.83
C MET A 131 -18.62 3.84 19.72
N SER A 132 -18.65 4.40 18.51
CA SER A 132 -19.24 5.72 18.27
C SER A 132 -20.73 5.63 17.91
N ASP A 133 -21.56 6.46 18.55
CA ASP A 133 -22.99 6.58 18.25
C ASP A 133 -23.27 7.63 17.15
N GLU A 134 -22.36 8.61 16.97
CA GLU A 134 -22.42 9.62 15.91
C GLU A 134 -21.45 9.26 14.78
N GLY A 135 -21.94 9.31 13.53
CA GLY A 135 -21.19 9.19 12.27
C GLY A 135 -19.86 8.44 12.35
N GLY A 136 -19.89 7.12 12.11
CA GLY A 136 -18.70 6.25 12.18
C GLY A 136 -17.49 6.79 11.41
N ALA A 137 -16.30 6.31 11.79
CA ALA A 137 -15.02 6.80 11.28
C ALA A 137 -15.00 6.98 9.75
N GLU A 138 -14.29 8.02 9.30
CA GLU A 138 -14.18 8.37 7.89
C GLU A 138 -13.60 7.19 7.09
N TRP A 139 -14.33 6.79 6.04
CA TRP A 139 -13.99 5.65 5.19
C TRP A 139 -12.86 6.01 4.21
N VAL A 140 -11.82 5.18 4.15
CA VAL A 140 -10.65 5.40 3.28
C VAL A 140 -10.49 4.25 2.30
N ILE A 141 -10.81 4.45 1.02
CA ILE A 141 -10.35 3.53 -0.04
C ILE A 141 -8.94 3.96 -0.41
N ASP A 142 -7.96 3.16 -0.01
CA ASP A 142 -6.60 3.21 -0.56
C ASP A 142 -6.62 2.39 -1.85
N SER A 143 -7.28 2.92 -2.87
CA SER A 143 -7.17 2.37 -4.22
C SER A 143 -5.75 2.68 -4.68
N HIS A 144 -4.86 1.70 -4.59
CA HIS A 144 -3.66 1.74 -5.42
C HIS A 144 -4.09 1.73 -6.90
N ASP A 145 -3.37 2.53 -7.69
CA ASP A 145 -3.33 2.51 -9.16
C ASP A 145 -4.68 2.62 -9.89
N GLN A 146 -5.19 3.85 -10.02
CA GLN A 146 -5.58 4.22 -11.38
C GLN A 146 -4.31 4.66 -12.08
N PRO A 147 -3.75 3.84 -13.00
CA PRO A 147 -2.60 4.27 -13.77
C PRO A 147 -2.92 5.60 -14.45
N GLY A 148 -1.88 6.40 -14.66
CA GLY A 148 -1.97 7.58 -15.49
C GLY A 148 -2.59 7.22 -16.85
N PRO A 149 -3.38 8.11 -17.46
CA PRO A 149 -3.84 7.88 -18.82
C PRO A 149 -2.62 7.69 -19.74
N GLU A 150 -2.74 6.78 -20.70
CA GLU A 150 -1.74 6.64 -21.74
C GLU A 150 -1.55 8.00 -22.44
N PRO A 151 -0.32 8.45 -22.69
CA PRO A 151 -0.10 9.67 -23.47
C PRO A 151 -0.62 9.47 -24.90
N ILE A 152 -1.60 10.29 -25.31
CA ILE A 152 -2.19 10.23 -26.66
C ILE A 152 -1.62 11.34 -27.57
N ASN A 153 -0.84 12.28 -27.02
CA ASN A 153 -0.31 13.42 -27.77
C ASN A 153 1.00 13.08 -28.51
N ASP A 154 1.23 13.73 -29.65
CA ASP A 154 2.43 13.58 -30.49
C ASP A 154 3.73 14.01 -29.80
N ASP A 155 3.63 14.79 -28.71
CA ASP A 155 4.76 15.24 -27.90
C ASP A 155 5.25 14.19 -26.88
N ALA A 156 4.60 13.01 -26.81
CA ALA A 156 4.99 11.95 -25.90
C ALA A 156 6.36 11.35 -26.27
N VAL A 157 7.20 11.15 -25.26
CA VAL A 157 8.51 10.52 -25.42
C VAL A 157 8.40 9.03 -25.09
N GLU A 158 8.87 8.18 -25.99
CA GLU A 158 9.04 6.75 -25.70
C GLU A 158 10.23 6.57 -24.74
N VAL A 159 9.93 6.03 -23.57
CA VAL A 159 10.91 5.73 -22.52
C VAL A 159 11.17 4.24 -22.46
N ARG A 160 12.44 3.87 -22.29
CA ARG A 160 12.91 2.48 -22.23
C ARG A 160 13.71 2.22 -20.97
N LEU A 161 13.21 1.37 -20.07
CA LEU A 161 13.96 0.93 -18.89
C LEU A 161 14.61 -0.42 -19.20
N LEU A 162 15.94 -0.44 -19.31
CA LEU A 162 16.68 -1.63 -19.74
C LEU A 162 17.22 -2.40 -18.52
N ALA A 163 17.09 -3.73 -18.57
CA ALA A 163 17.57 -4.68 -17.58
C ALA A 163 17.06 -4.46 -16.14
N LEU A 164 15.82 -3.95 -15.98
CA LEU A 164 15.19 -3.73 -14.67
C LEU A 164 15.17 -5.03 -13.87
N GLU A 165 15.71 -5.02 -12.66
CA GLU A 165 15.72 -6.19 -11.78
C GLU A 165 14.39 -6.37 -11.07
N VAL A 166 13.58 -7.32 -11.56
CA VAL A 166 12.17 -7.48 -11.17
C VAL A 166 12.01 -7.69 -9.67
N PRO A 167 12.70 -8.64 -8.99
CA PRO A 167 12.47 -8.85 -7.56
C PRO A 167 12.84 -7.64 -6.70
N LEU A 168 13.86 -6.88 -7.11
CA LEU A 168 14.27 -5.67 -6.40
C LEU A 168 13.22 -4.56 -6.59
N TYR A 169 12.70 -4.40 -7.81
CA TYR A 169 11.62 -3.46 -8.08
C TYR A 169 10.34 -3.83 -7.31
N SER A 170 9.92 -5.10 -7.30
CA SER A 170 8.75 -5.55 -6.52
C SER A 170 8.91 -5.26 -5.03
N SER A 171 10.13 -5.44 -4.50
CA SER A 171 10.43 -5.12 -3.09
C SER A 171 10.34 -3.62 -2.81
N LEU A 172 10.80 -2.78 -3.75
CA LEU A 172 10.72 -1.33 -3.66
C LEU A 172 9.26 -0.85 -3.75
N ALA A 173 8.49 -1.39 -4.70
CA ALA A 173 7.06 -1.08 -4.86
C ALA A 173 6.28 -1.41 -3.58
N ARG A 174 6.55 -2.56 -2.95
CA ARG A 174 5.94 -2.93 -1.67
C ARG A 174 6.27 -1.93 -0.55
N GLN A 175 7.54 -1.54 -0.44
CA GLN A 175 7.97 -0.56 0.55
C GLN A 175 7.32 0.82 0.30
N TYR A 176 7.24 1.22 -0.96
CA TYR A 176 6.56 2.45 -1.38
C TYR A 176 5.08 2.46 -0.98
N HIS A 177 4.38 1.34 -1.21
CA HIS A 177 2.98 1.17 -0.81
C HIS A 177 2.82 1.27 0.71
N GLU A 178 3.69 0.64 1.50
CA GLU A 178 3.66 0.75 2.96
C GLU A 178 3.84 2.20 3.43
N LEU A 179 4.81 2.92 2.84
CA LEU A 179 5.07 4.33 3.14
C LEU A 179 3.86 5.23 2.82
N ARG A 180 3.32 5.12 1.60
CA ARG A 180 2.16 5.91 1.17
C ARG A 180 0.97 5.67 2.10
N ARG A 181 0.70 4.41 2.40
CA ARG A 181 -0.39 3.98 3.27
C ARG A 181 -0.26 4.62 4.65
N GLU A 182 0.94 4.63 5.23
CA GLU A 182 1.16 5.25 6.53
C GLU A 182 1.03 6.79 6.51
N LEU A 183 1.58 7.45 5.50
CA LEU A 183 1.45 8.91 5.36
C LEU A 183 -0.02 9.33 5.18
N ARG A 184 -0.81 8.54 4.45
CA ARG A 184 -2.25 8.75 4.31
C ARG A 184 -2.96 8.62 5.66
N LEU A 185 -2.58 7.64 6.48
CA LEU A 185 -3.15 7.46 7.81
C LEU A 185 -2.84 8.65 8.72
N LEU A 186 -1.57 9.07 8.79
CA LEU A 186 -1.18 10.24 9.57
C LEU A 186 -1.92 11.51 9.13
N SER A 187 -2.18 11.65 7.83
CA SER A 187 -2.97 12.74 7.27
C SER A 187 -4.45 12.71 7.68
N LEU A 188 -4.98 11.61 8.19
CA LEU A 188 -6.40 11.49 8.55
C LEU A 188 -6.60 11.49 10.07
N SER A 189 -5.75 10.80 10.83
CA SER A 189 -5.89 10.66 12.28
C SER A 189 -5.14 11.71 13.10
N HIS A 190 -4.13 12.38 12.53
CA HIS A 190 -3.23 13.28 13.27
C HIS A 190 -2.87 14.56 12.50
N GLN A 191 -3.83 15.17 11.78
CA GLN A 191 -3.58 16.40 10.99
C GLN A 191 -2.94 17.54 11.80
N SER A 192 -3.26 17.66 13.09
CA SER A 192 -2.69 18.66 13.99
C SER A 192 -1.23 18.40 14.35
N ASP A 193 -0.81 17.13 14.41
CA ASP A 193 0.55 16.73 14.82
C ASP A 193 1.47 16.53 13.61
N TYR A 194 0.91 16.24 12.43
CA TYR A 194 1.63 15.98 11.18
C TYR A 194 1.00 16.73 9.99
N PRO A 195 1.04 18.09 9.99
CA PRO A 195 0.42 18.89 8.93
C PRO A 195 1.00 18.63 7.53
N LEU A 196 2.24 18.16 7.45
CA LEU A 196 2.91 17.81 6.19
C LEU A 196 2.38 16.50 5.56
N ALA A 197 1.67 15.65 6.30
CA ALA A 197 1.23 14.34 5.81
C ALA A 197 0.22 14.45 4.64
N GLY A 198 -0.65 15.47 4.66
CA GLY A 198 -1.62 15.73 3.59
C GLY A 198 -0.96 16.22 2.29
N ASP A 199 0.03 17.10 2.41
CA ASP A 199 0.81 17.60 1.26
C ASP A 199 1.63 16.47 0.62
N LEU A 200 2.29 15.65 1.45
CA LEU A 200 3.05 14.48 1.00
C LEU A 200 2.14 13.49 0.26
N THR A 201 0.99 13.17 0.84
CA THR A 201 0.00 12.30 0.23
C THR A 201 -0.43 12.79 -1.16
N SER A 202 -0.68 14.09 -1.29
CA SER A 202 -1.09 14.70 -2.57
C SER A 202 0.04 14.67 -3.60
N MET A 203 1.29 14.88 -3.16
CA MET A 203 2.47 14.77 -4.00
C MET A 203 2.68 13.34 -4.51
N PHE A 204 2.54 12.32 -3.65
CA PHE A 204 2.63 10.91 -4.05
C PHE A 204 1.57 10.54 -5.08
N ALA A 205 0.31 10.96 -4.88
CA ALA A 205 -0.76 10.76 -5.85
C ALA A 205 -0.51 11.48 -7.19
N ASN A 206 0.20 12.61 -7.18
CA ASN A 206 0.59 13.30 -8.41
C ASN A 206 1.72 12.57 -9.16
N PHE A 207 2.67 12.00 -8.42
CA PHE A 207 3.77 11.19 -8.95
C PHE A 207 3.28 9.90 -9.61
N GLU A 208 2.41 9.15 -8.95
CA GLU A 208 1.86 7.88 -9.49
C GLU A 208 1.12 8.07 -10.82
N ARG A 209 0.37 9.18 -10.94
CA ARG A 209 -0.35 9.52 -12.18
C ARG A 209 0.55 9.77 -13.39
N GLN A 210 1.86 9.88 -13.21
CA GLN A 210 2.80 10.01 -14.32
C GLN A 210 3.09 8.67 -15.00
N PHE A 211 2.79 7.54 -14.35
CA PHE A 211 3.07 6.21 -14.88
C PHE A 211 1.86 5.63 -15.61
N PRO A 212 1.98 5.30 -16.91
CA PRO A 212 0.89 4.72 -17.68
C PRO A 212 0.62 3.26 -17.30
N ALA A 213 -0.56 2.74 -17.67
CA ALA A 213 -0.95 1.35 -17.41
C ALA A 213 0.03 0.36 -18.04
N THR A 214 0.52 0.68 -19.24
CA THR A 214 1.50 -0.13 -19.99
C THR A 214 2.77 -0.42 -19.18
N PHE A 215 3.22 0.52 -18.34
CA PHE A 215 4.37 0.29 -17.46
C PHE A 215 4.07 -0.78 -16.41
N GLY A 216 2.97 -0.61 -15.67
CA GLY A 216 2.54 -1.53 -14.61
C GLY A 216 2.22 -2.93 -15.15
N ASP A 217 1.57 -3.03 -16.31
CA ASP A 217 1.21 -4.30 -16.93
C ASP A 217 2.43 -5.11 -17.36
N GLN A 218 3.47 -4.47 -17.92
CA GLN A 218 4.72 -5.16 -18.28
C GLN A 218 5.48 -5.66 -17.06
N VAL A 219 5.53 -4.88 -15.96
CA VAL A 219 6.14 -5.33 -14.70
C VAL A 219 5.40 -6.54 -14.16
N ARG A 220 4.06 -6.48 -14.09
CA ARG A 220 3.22 -7.57 -13.57
C ARG A 220 3.35 -8.84 -14.42
N ALA A 221 3.46 -8.69 -15.74
CA ALA A 221 3.72 -9.81 -16.65
C ALA A 221 5.10 -10.44 -16.39
N ALA A 222 6.14 -9.63 -16.14
CA ALA A 222 7.47 -10.10 -15.82
C ALA A 222 7.54 -10.83 -14.46
N GLU A 223 6.84 -10.31 -13.45
CA GLU A 223 6.68 -10.95 -12.14
C GLU A 223 5.99 -12.31 -12.24
N THR A 224 4.84 -12.36 -12.94
CA THR A 224 4.08 -13.59 -13.16
C THR A 224 4.89 -14.62 -13.95
N GLY A 225 5.70 -14.15 -14.90
CA GLY A 225 6.62 -14.98 -15.68
C GLY A 225 7.87 -15.43 -14.92
N GLY A 226 8.09 -14.97 -13.68
CA GLY A 226 9.27 -15.31 -12.88
C GLY A 226 10.58 -14.78 -13.46
N LEU A 227 10.53 -13.71 -14.25
CA LEU A 227 11.72 -13.12 -14.88
C LEU A 227 12.59 -12.44 -13.82
N ARG A 228 13.90 -12.64 -13.90
CA ARG A 228 14.85 -11.93 -13.03
C ARG A 228 15.07 -10.49 -13.49
N ARG A 229 15.06 -10.27 -14.81
CA ARG A 229 15.25 -8.96 -15.45
C ARG A 229 14.30 -8.80 -16.63
N VAL A 230 13.89 -7.56 -16.88
CA VAL A 230 12.99 -7.21 -17.99
C VAL A 230 13.39 -5.86 -18.59
N ASP A 231 13.18 -5.72 -19.90
CA ASP A 231 13.22 -4.44 -20.59
C ASP A 231 11.79 -3.93 -20.74
N LEU A 232 11.54 -2.69 -20.32
CA LEU A 232 10.21 -2.06 -20.38
C LEU A 232 10.21 -0.92 -21.40
N THR A 233 9.12 -0.77 -22.14
CA THR A 233 8.91 0.36 -23.06
C THR A 233 7.54 0.97 -22.82
N PHE A 234 7.47 2.28 -22.59
CA PHE A 234 6.20 3.00 -22.39
C PHE A 234 6.36 4.48 -22.76
N SER A 235 5.26 5.14 -23.07
CA SER A 235 5.25 6.56 -23.41
C SER A 235 5.10 7.43 -22.16
N MET A 236 5.70 8.61 -22.16
CA MET A 236 5.60 9.56 -21.06
C MET A 236 5.64 11.01 -21.56
N MET A 237 4.92 11.90 -20.89
CA MET A 237 4.92 13.33 -21.20
C MET A 237 6.19 14.00 -20.66
N PRO A 238 6.91 14.84 -21.44
CA PRO A 238 8.09 15.58 -20.98
C PRO A 238 7.85 16.41 -19.70
N GLU A 239 6.63 16.90 -19.52
CA GLU A 239 6.19 17.70 -18.37
C GLU A 239 6.25 16.94 -17.04
N ALA A 240 6.39 15.62 -17.06
CA ALA A 240 6.56 14.81 -15.85
C ALA A 240 7.97 14.97 -15.22
N SER A 241 8.97 15.44 -15.99
CA SER A 241 10.37 15.50 -15.55
C SER A 241 10.59 16.26 -14.22
N PRO A 242 10.02 17.46 -13.99
CA PRO A 242 10.16 18.17 -12.72
C PRO A 242 9.59 17.41 -11.51
N ILE A 243 8.55 16.59 -11.73
CA ILE A 243 7.95 15.77 -10.67
C ILE A 243 8.96 14.71 -10.21
N PHE A 244 9.66 14.06 -11.15
CA PHE A 244 10.66 13.04 -10.81
C PHE A 244 11.84 13.62 -10.03
N VAL A 245 12.34 14.79 -10.41
CA VAL A 245 13.40 15.50 -9.68
C VAL A 245 12.97 15.79 -8.24
N THR A 246 11.77 16.35 -8.08
CA THR A 246 11.23 16.69 -6.74
C THR A 246 11.04 15.43 -5.89
N MET A 247 10.59 14.34 -6.50
CA MET A 247 10.34 13.08 -5.80
C MET A 247 11.62 12.41 -5.33
N THR A 248 12.74 12.54 -6.05
CA THR A 248 14.04 12.00 -5.59
C THR A 248 14.42 12.57 -4.22
N GLU A 249 14.33 13.88 -4.05
CA GLU A 249 14.60 14.55 -2.76
C GLU A 249 13.57 14.11 -1.70
N MET A 250 12.30 14.03 -2.10
CA MET A 250 11.23 13.65 -1.18
C MET A 250 11.40 12.25 -0.59
N PHE A 251 11.83 11.28 -1.40
CA PHE A 251 12.08 9.93 -0.91
C PHE A 251 13.22 9.88 0.11
N ASP A 252 14.25 10.71 -0.06
CA ASP A 252 15.35 10.81 0.90
C ASP A 252 14.90 11.43 2.23
N VAL A 253 13.98 12.41 2.18
CA VAL A 253 13.32 12.96 3.37
C VAL A 253 12.47 11.88 4.04
N ALA A 254 11.64 11.15 3.30
CA ALA A 254 10.79 10.09 3.85
C ALA A 254 11.61 9.00 4.57
N ASP A 255 12.72 8.57 3.96
CA ASP A 255 13.65 7.63 4.61
C ASP A 255 14.23 8.18 5.93
N ALA A 256 14.51 9.48 6.01
CA ALA A 256 14.99 10.10 7.24
C ALA A 256 13.91 10.10 8.33
N PHE A 257 12.65 10.32 7.97
CA PHE A 257 11.50 10.19 8.88
C PHE A 257 11.33 8.74 9.37
N CYS A 258 11.44 7.75 8.48
CA CYS A 258 11.41 6.33 8.85
C CYS A 258 12.55 5.98 9.83
N ARG A 259 13.78 6.41 9.54
CA ARG A 259 14.94 6.18 10.42
C ARG A 259 14.83 6.85 11.79
N ALA A 260 14.08 7.95 11.89
CA ALA A 260 13.82 8.64 13.14
C ALA A 260 12.69 7.99 13.97
N GLU A 261 12.21 6.80 13.60
CA GLU A 261 11.11 6.07 14.24
C GLU A 261 9.78 6.86 14.28
N ARG A 262 9.62 7.83 13.38
CA ARG A 262 8.37 8.60 13.23
C ARG A 262 7.37 7.93 12.30
N LEU A 263 7.82 6.90 11.59
CA LEU A 263 7.02 6.06 10.69
C LEU A 263 7.36 4.59 10.98
N LEU A 264 6.33 3.74 10.95
CA LEU A 264 6.35 2.28 11.00
C LEU A 264 6.93 1.68 9.73
N SER A 265 6.80 2.40 8.61
CA SER A 265 7.34 2.04 7.31
C SER A 265 8.86 2.02 7.40
N LEU A 266 9.47 0.93 6.96
CA LEU A 266 10.91 0.83 6.93
C LEU A 266 11.49 1.77 5.87
N ALA A 267 12.63 2.39 6.21
CA ALA A 267 13.42 3.13 5.23
C ALA A 267 13.91 2.18 4.13
N ARG A 268 14.04 2.71 2.90
CA ARG A 268 14.57 1.93 1.77
C ARG A 268 15.95 1.36 2.09
N THR A 269 16.17 0.12 1.68
CA THR A 269 17.51 -0.49 1.72
C THR A 269 18.46 0.21 0.73
N PRO A 270 19.79 0.11 0.89
CA PRO A 270 20.75 0.70 -0.06
C PRO A 270 20.54 0.26 -1.52
N ALA A 271 20.13 -1.00 -1.73
CA ALA A 271 19.83 -1.52 -3.07
C ALA A 271 18.55 -0.89 -3.65
N GLN A 272 17.49 -0.78 -2.84
CA GLN A 272 16.24 -0.12 -3.24
C GLN A 272 16.45 1.36 -3.57
N ARG A 273 17.23 2.08 -2.75
CA ARG A 273 17.58 3.49 -3.00
C ARG A 273 18.39 3.64 -4.28
N SER A 274 19.35 2.75 -4.54
CA SER A 274 20.13 2.76 -5.78
C SER A 274 19.24 2.54 -7.00
N LEU A 275 18.31 1.57 -6.93
CA LEU A 275 17.37 1.29 -8.01
C LEU A 275 16.44 2.48 -8.27
N GLN A 276 15.89 3.08 -7.22
CA GLN A 276 14.98 4.22 -7.36
C GLN A 276 15.68 5.46 -7.93
N ASN A 277 16.91 5.73 -7.50
CA ASN A 277 17.69 6.85 -8.03
C ASN A 277 18.04 6.64 -9.50
N TRP A 278 18.41 5.42 -9.88
CA TRP A 278 18.59 5.08 -11.31
C TRP A 278 17.28 5.22 -12.07
N LEU A 279 16.16 4.69 -11.58
CA LEU A 279 14.87 4.76 -12.25
C LEU A 279 14.46 6.21 -12.52
N LEU A 280 14.42 7.05 -11.48
CA LEU A 280 14.02 8.46 -11.63
C LEU A 280 15.03 9.24 -12.48
N GLY A 281 16.33 8.98 -12.31
CA GLY A 281 17.38 9.57 -13.12
C GLY A 281 17.26 9.22 -14.60
N GLU A 282 16.92 7.96 -14.91
CA GLU A 282 16.76 7.45 -16.26
C GLU A 282 15.53 8.05 -16.95
N LEU A 283 14.41 8.21 -16.22
CA LEU A 283 13.24 8.94 -16.71
C LEU A 283 13.61 10.39 -17.08
N VAL A 284 14.26 11.11 -16.18
CA VAL A 284 14.70 12.50 -16.44
C VAL A 284 15.70 12.56 -17.61
N HIS A 285 16.61 11.59 -17.71
CA HIS A 285 17.61 11.51 -18.78
C HIS A 285 16.95 11.36 -20.16
N GLN A 286 16.02 10.42 -20.30
CA GLN A 286 15.34 10.16 -21.57
C GLN A 286 14.32 11.23 -21.94
N LEU A 287 13.59 11.79 -20.97
CA LEU A 287 12.72 12.96 -21.22
C LEU A 287 13.52 14.20 -21.67
N GLY A 288 14.81 14.26 -21.33
CA GLY A 288 15.77 15.25 -21.87
C GLY A 288 16.33 14.93 -23.25
N GLY A 289 15.89 13.84 -23.89
CA GLY A 289 16.29 13.42 -25.24
C GLY A 289 17.53 12.53 -25.32
N ALA A 290 18.02 12.01 -24.18
CA ALA A 290 19.17 11.12 -24.16
C ALA A 290 18.79 9.64 -24.38
N THR A 291 19.79 8.80 -24.66
CA THR A 291 19.58 7.37 -24.95
C THR A 291 19.52 6.53 -23.69
N ALA A 292 18.69 5.49 -23.70
CA ALA A 292 18.47 4.62 -22.56
C ALA A 292 19.74 3.92 -22.05
N GLN A 293 19.92 3.91 -20.72
CA GLN A 293 21.02 3.21 -20.05
C GLN A 293 20.52 2.03 -19.20
N PRO A 294 21.17 0.85 -19.29
CA PRO A 294 20.73 -0.33 -18.54
C PRO A 294 21.05 -0.25 -17.05
N TRP A 295 20.15 -0.82 -16.24
CA TRP A 295 20.41 -1.03 -14.81
C TRP A 295 21.63 -1.95 -14.63
N SER A 296 22.67 -1.41 -14.00
CA SER A 296 23.94 -2.12 -13.76
C SER A 296 24.03 -2.77 -12.37
N GLY A 297 23.00 -2.60 -11.53
CA GLY A 297 23.01 -3.02 -10.13
C GLY A 297 23.43 -1.91 -9.18
N PRO A 298 23.34 -2.14 -7.86
CA PRO A 298 23.77 -1.17 -6.86
C PRO A 298 25.26 -0.88 -7.02
N SER A 299 25.63 0.39 -7.18
CA SER A 299 27.03 0.80 -7.30
C SER A 299 27.74 0.57 -5.96
N GLY A 300 28.44 -0.57 -5.81
CA GLY A 300 29.12 -0.87 -4.55
C GLY A 300 29.68 -2.29 -4.36
N ALA A 301 30.39 -2.84 -5.33
CA ALA A 301 31.48 -3.80 -5.10
C ALA A 301 32.32 -3.86 -6.38
N SER A 302 33.22 -2.89 -6.55
CA SER A 302 34.35 -3.05 -7.46
C SER A 302 35.02 -4.38 -7.13
N ALA A 303 35.03 -5.31 -8.09
CA ALA A 303 35.83 -6.52 -8.04
C ALA A 303 37.22 -6.13 -7.53
N SER A 304 37.63 -6.67 -6.39
CA SER A 304 39.02 -6.57 -5.98
C SER A 304 39.82 -7.26 -7.07
N SER A 305 40.47 -6.47 -7.92
CA SER A 305 41.56 -6.94 -8.75
C SER A 305 42.62 -7.45 -7.78
N ALA A 306 42.63 -8.75 -7.54
CA ALA A 306 43.75 -9.44 -6.94
C ALA A 306 44.93 -9.22 -7.90
N SER A 307 45.74 -8.21 -7.59
CA SER A 307 47.07 -8.06 -8.16
C SER A 307 47.85 -9.33 -7.83
N GLN A 308 48.22 -10.06 -8.87
CA GLN A 308 49.39 -10.93 -8.82
C GLN A 308 50.61 -10.04 -8.55
N VAL A 309 51.12 -10.07 -7.32
CA VAL A 309 52.53 -9.86 -7.01
C VAL A 309 52.88 -10.84 -5.90
N GLY A 310 53.75 -11.80 -6.22
CA GLY A 310 54.25 -12.85 -5.33
C GLY A 310 54.63 -14.09 -6.12
#